data_AF-A0A5D6XXB1-F1
#
_entry.id   AF-A0A5D6XXB1-F1
#
_cell.length_a   1.000
_cell.length_b   1.000
_cell.length_c   1.000
_cell.angle_alpha   90.00
_cell.angle_beta   90.00
_cell.angle_gamma   90.00
#
_symmetry.space_group_name_H-M   'P 1'
#
loop_
_entity.id
_entity.type
_entity.pdbx_description
1 polymer ?
#
loop_
_entity_poly.entity_id
_entity_poly.type
_entity_poly.pdbx_seq_one_letter_code
_entity_poly.pdbx_strand_id
1 'polypeptide(L)'
;MVPSSSRVLLALVLLCGAAAEQATARSLASISITVKSHHEHTRAAPVCAPKDCKVKPDDANVCGSDGKVYYNECLFQNAQCRNAALAKVADWNGHACPTTCTQHISCKEIGKFLCGSDGNVYFGYCRLYSAQCVDPALQEIECPQGLIQIPPRRQ
;
A
#
# COMPACT_ATOMS: atom_id res chain seq x y z
N MET A 1 -0.73 41.08 -40.99
CA MET A 1 0.20 41.96 -41.73
C MET A 1 0.97 42.80 -40.73
N VAL A 2 2.30 42.66 -40.70
CA VAL A 2 3.26 43.55 -40.00
C VAL A 2 4.01 44.31 -41.10
N PRO A 3 4.35 45.60 -40.90
CA PRO A 3 5.75 46.00 -40.66
C PRO A 3 5.87 47.02 -39.50
N SER A 4 6.79 46.85 -38.54
CA SER A 4 8.19 47.32 -38.53
C SER A 4 8.37 48.84 -38.64
N SER A 5 8.92 49.49 -37.61
CA SER A 5 10.35 49.93 -37.60
C SER A 5 10.69 50.83 -36.39
N SER A 6 11.67 50.40 -35.60
CA SER A 6 12.38 51.15 -34.56
C SER A 6 13.11 52.40 -35.09
N ARG A 7 13.38 53.40 -34.22
CA ARG A 7 14.73 53.97 -33.97
C ARG A 7 14.73 55.06 -32.89
N VAL A 8 15.32 54.67 -31.76
CA VAL A 8 16.22 55.37 -30.80
C VAL A 8 16.58 56.85 -31.08
N LEU A 9 16.44 57.69 -30.05
CA LEU A 9 17.24 58.92 -29.80
C LEU A 9 17.39 59.05 -28.27
N LEU A 10 18.46 58.54 -27.64
CA LEU A 10 19.68 59.26 -27.25
C LEU A 10 19.46 60.68 -26.67
N ALA A 11 19.53 60.80 -25.35
CA ALA A 11 19.86 62.05 -24.67
C ALA A 11 20.71 61.75 -23.42
N LEU A 12 22.02 61.90 -23.58
CA LEU A 12 23.04 61.96 -22.54
C LEU A 12 23.38 63.44 -22.33
N VAL A 13 23.12 64.04 -21.17
CA VAL A 13 23.96 65.12 -20.62
C VAL A 13 23.92 65.11 -19.10
N LEU A 14 25.09 64.73 -18.55
CA LEU A 14 25.79 65.20 -17.35
C LEU A 14 25.11 66.25 -16.45
N LEU A 15 25.28 66.11 -15.13
CA LEU A 15 26.21 66.95 -14.37
C LEU A 15 26.44 66.44 -12.94
N CYS A 16 27.70 66.62 -12.53
CA CYS A 16 28.34 66.26 -11.29
C CYS A 16 27.83 67.11 -10.11
N GLY A 17 27.75 66.54 -8.90
CA GLY A 17 27.47 67.27 -7.68
C GLY A 17 27.65 66.37 -6.46
N ALA A 18 28.88 66.31 -5.93
CA ALA A 18 29.16 65.72 -4.64
C ALA A 18 28.68 66.64 -3.51
N ALA A 19 28.08 66.07 -2.45
CA ALA A 19 28.54 66.22 -1.06
C ALA A 19 27.42 65.94 -0.03
N ALA A 20 27.84 65.22 1.01
CA ALA A 20 27.48 65.36 2.42
C ALA A 20 26.13 64.83 2.94
N GLU A 21 26.29 63.82 3.82
CA GLU A 21 25.71 63.72 5.17
C GLU A 21 24.19 63.81 5.34
N GLN A 22 23.57 62.67 5.67
CA GLN A 22 23.18 62.43 7.07
C GLN A 22 22.65 61.01 7.25
N ALA A 23 23.36 60.25 8.09
CA ALA A 23 22.91 59.01 8.66
C ALA A 23 21.72 59.29 9.59
N THR A 24 20.54 58.76 9.27
CA THR A 24 19.51 58.50 10.28
C THR A 24 19.30 57.00 10.35
N ALA A 25 20.04 56.39 11.28
CA ALA A 25 19.84 55.03 11.71
C ALA A 25 18.41 54.88 12.25
N ARG A 26 17.49 54.36 11.43
CA ARG A 26 16.23 53.83 11.96
C ARG A 26 16.57 52.57 12.72
N SER A 27 16.51 52.69 14.05
CA SER A 27 16.58 51.61 15.02
C SER A 27 15.68 50.45 14.60
N LEU A 28 16.25 49.45 13.93
CA LEU A 28 15.64 48.13 13.87
C LEU A 28 15.92 47.51 15.23
N ALA A 29 14.97 47.70 16.15
CA ALA A 29 14.93 46.88 17.36
C ALA A 29 14.99 45.42 16.90
N SER A 30 16.07 44.74 17.26
CA SER A 30 16.24 43.32 17.00
C SER A 30 15.14 42.58 17.73
N ILE A 31 14.08 42.23 16.99
CA ILE A 31 13.05 41.32 17.50
C ILE A 31 13.73 39.96 17.59
N SER A 32 14.26 39.63 18.77
CA SER A 32 14.73 38.28 19.09
C SER A 32 13.50 37.38 19.21
N ILE A 33 13.03 36.86 18.08
CA ILE A 33 12.01 35.82 18.06
C ILE A 33 12.66 34.56 18.66
N THR A 34 12.39 34.30 19.93
CA THR A 34 12.74 33.02 20.55
C THR A 34 11.75 31.98 20.03
N VAL A 35 12.19 31.19 19.05
CA VAL A 35 11.49 29.97 18.67
C VAL A 35 11.58 29.03 19.86
N LYS A 36 10.50 28.90 20.64
CA LYS A 36 10.37 27.79 21.58
C LYS A 36 10.40 26.52 20.74
N SER A 37 11.45 25.72 20.92
CA SER A 37 11.54 24.37 20.41
C SER A 37 10.34 23.56 20.92
N HIS A 38 9.23 23.60 20.20
CA HIS A 38 8.36 22.44 20.13
C HIS A 38 9.11 21.44 19.28
N HIS A 39 9.45 20.30 19.88
CA HIS A 39 10.09 19.16 19.24
C HIS A 39 9.56 19.02 17.81
N GLU A 40 10.36 19.48 16.86
CA GLU A 40 10.11 19.27 15.45
C GLU A 40 10.36 17.78 15.24
N HIS A 41 9.31 16.99 15.33
CA HIS A 41 9.31 15.68 14.71
C HIS A 41 9.40 15.94 13.21
N THR A 42 10.61 16.13 12.70
CA THR A 42 10.93 15.75 11.33
C THR A 42 10.48 14.31 11.23
N ARG A 43 9.27 14.10 10.71
CA ARG A 43 8.67 12.79 10.53
C ARG A 43 9.39 12.16 9.35
N ALA A 44 10.63 11.73 9.59
CA ALA A 44 11.21 10.64 8.85
C ALA A 44 10.14 9.55 8.80
N ALA A 45 9.91 8.97 7.62
CA ALA A 45 9.02 7.83 7.48
C ALA A 45 9.33 6.85 8.62
N PRO A 46 8.31 6.31 9.31
CA PRO A 46 8.54 5.47 10.48
C PRO A 46 9.51 4.37 10.08
N VAL A 47 10.72 4.43 10.66
CA VAL A 47 11.72 3.39 10.46
C VAL A 47 11.07 2.11 10.90
N CYS A 48 11.09 1.10 10.02
CA CYS A 48 10.41 -0.14 10.31
C CYS A 48 11.06 -0.85 11.51
N ALA A 49 10.47 -0.65 12.69
CA ALA A 49 10.90 -1.31 13.91
C ALA A 49 10.18 -2.66 14.01
N PRO A 50 10.91 -3.80 13.94
CA PRO A 50 10.28 -5.11 14.04
C PRO A 50 9.65 -5.28 15.43
N LYS A 51 8.38 -5.66 15.45
CA LYS A 51 7.68 -6.09 16.67
C LYS A 51 8.17 -7.48 17.08
N ASP A 52 8.23 -7.74 18.38
CA ASP A 52 8.44 -9.09 18.90
C ASP A 52 7.16 -9.92 18.73
N CYS A 53 7.13 -10.77 17.71
CA CYS A 53 5.98 -11.58 17.35
C CYS A 53 6.20 -13.03 17.81
N LYS A 54 5.30 -13.54 18.64
CA LYS A 54 5.31 -14.94 19.09
C LYS A 54 4.29 -15.75 18.29
N VAL A 55 4.68 -16.91 17.78
CA VAL A 55 3.79 -17.85 17.08
C VAL A 55 3.10 -18.74 18.10
N LYS A 56 1.78 -18.87 17.99
CA LYS A 56 0.94 -19.76 18.80
C LYS A 56 0.30 -20.84 17.92
N PRO A 57 -0.11 -21.99 18.50
CA PRO A 57 -0.77 -23.05 17.74
C PRO A 57 -2.08 -22.63 17.06
N ASP A 58 -2.82 -21.68 17.67
CA ASP A 58 -4.13 -21.22 17.20
C ASP A 58 -4.04 -20.01 16.26
N ASP A 59 -2.81 -19.59 15.89
CA ASP A 59 -2.62 -18.45 15.02
C ASP A 59 -3.09 -18.76 13.58
N ALA A 60 -3.78 -17.80 12.97
CA ALA A 60 -4.13 -17.87 11.56
C ALA A 60 -2.93 -17.46 10.69
N ASN A 61 -2.45 -18.41 9.89
CA ASN A 61 -1.38 -18.18 8.92
C ASN A 61 -1.89 -17.26 7.78
N VAL A 62 -1.04 -16.35 7.31
CA VAL A 62 -1.34 -15.35 6.29
C VAL A 62 -0.50 -15.59 5.04
N CYS A 63 -1.11 -15.53 3.86
CA CYS A 63 -0.38 -15.53 2.59
C CYS A 63 -0.05 -14.11 2.13
N GLY A 64 1.24 -13.84 1.94
CA GLY A 64 1.73 -12.59 1.34
C GLY A 64 1.77 -12.64 -0.18
N SER A 65 1.71 -11.48 -0.82
CA SER A 65 1.83 -11.31 -2.28
C SER A 65 3.20 -11.67 -2.83
N ASP A 66 4.19 -11.88 -1.96
CA ASP A 66 5.50 -12.42 -2.31
C ASP A 66 5.53 -13.96 -2.33
N GLY A 67 4.38 -14.62 -2.18
CA GLY A 67 4.25 -16.08 -2.17
C GLY A 67 4.74 -16.74 -0.88
N LYS A 68 4.95 -15.97 0.20
CA LYS A 68 5.37 -16.51 1.49
C LYS A 68 4.20 -16.65 2.46
N VAL A 69 4.29 -17.70 3.28
CA VAL A 69 3.42 -17.91 4.44
C VAL A 69 4.01 -17.16 5.62
N TYR A 70 3.20 -16.36 6.28
CA TYR A 70 3.51 -15.70 7.54
C TYR A 70 2.69 -16.36 8.64
N TYR A 71 3.36 -16.91 9.66
CA TYR A 71 2.72 -17.76 10.67
C TYR A 71 1.73 -17.03 11.59
N ASN A 72 1.64 -15.71 11.46
CA ASN A 72 0.56 -14.90 12.01
C ASN A 72 0.58 -13.50 11.39
N GLU A 73 -0.47 -12.75 11.68
CA GLU A 73 -0.65 -11.36 11.27
C GLU A 73 0.49 -10.44 11.75
N CYS A 74 1.06 -10.67 12.94
CA CYS A 74 2.16 -9.86 13.47
C CYS A 74 3.43 -9.98 12.59
N LEU A 75 3.79 -11.21 12.21
CA LEU A 75 4.93 -11.48 11.32
C LEU A 75 4.71 -10.90 9.92
N PHE A 76 3.48 -10.99 9.40
CA PHE A 76 3.11 -10.35 8.14
C PHE A 76 3.29 -8.83 8.20
N GLN A 77 2.80 -8.18 9.25
CA GLN A 77 2.95 -6.73 9.44
C GLN A 77 4.40 -6.28 9.56
N ASN A 78 5.26 -7.06 10.23
CA ASN A 78 6.70 -6.79 10.27
C ASN A 78 7.32 -6.80 8.88
N ALA A 79 6.90 -7.73 8.01
CA ALA A 79 7.38 -7.79 6.63
C ALA A 79 6.79 -6.67 5.75
N GLN A 80 5.50 -6.35 5.90
CA GLN A 80 4.83 -5.27 5.19
C GLN A 80 5.41 -3.90 5.55
N CYS A 81 5.84 -3.74 6.79
CA CYS A 81 6.54 -2.56 7.25
C CYS A 81 7.92 -2.38 6.55
N ARG A 82 8.59 -3.47 6.16
CA ARG A 82 9.85 -3.44 5.37
C ARG A 82 9.58 -3.35 3.85
N ASN A 83 8.44 -3.85 3.41
CA ASN A 83 8.00 -3.84 2.02
C ASN A 83 6.55 -3.38 1.94
N ALA A 84 6.33 -2.09 1.74
CA ALA A 84 4.98 -1.50 1.69
C ALA A 84 4.12 -2.04 0.52
N ALA A 85 4.73 -2.66 -0.49
CA ALA A 85 4.01 -3.31 -1.59
C ALA A 85 3.55 -4.75 -1.26
N LEU A 86 3.96 -5.29 -0.10
CA LEU A 86 3.48 -6.60 0.36
C LEU A 86 2.00 -6.48 0.74
N ALA A 87 1.16 -7.25 0.07
CA ALA A 87 -0.26 -7.33 0.32
C ALA A 87 -0.62 -8.70 0.89
N LYS A 88 -1.67 -8.74 1.71
CA LYS A 88 -2.28 -10.00 2.13
C LYS A 88 -3.11 -10.50 0.96
N VAL A 89 -2.84 -11.72 0.50
CA VAL A 89 -3.49 -12.32 -0.67
C VAL A 89 -4.63 -13.24 -0.26
N ALA A 90 -4.43 -14.02 0.79
CA ALA A 90 -5.44 -14.93 1.34
C ALA A 90 -5.05 -15.36 2.76
N ASP A 91 -6.00 -15.96 3.48
CA ASP A 91 -5.68 -16.79 4.63
C ASP A 91 -5.08 -18.12 4.14
N TRP A 92 -4.05 -18.61 4.84
CA TRP A 92 -3.35 -19.82 4.45
C TRP A 92 -4.19 -21.07 4.76
N ASN A 93 -4.25 -21.96 3.78
CA ASN A 93 -5.15 -23.13 3.78
C ASN A 93 -4.43 -24.48 3.87
N GLY A 94 -3.13 -24.50 4.20
CA GLY A 94 -2.32 -25.71 4.17
C GLY A 94 -1.46 -25.91 2.92
N HIS A 95 -1.54 -25.01 1.93
CA HIS A 95 -0.77 -25.11 0.68
C HIS A 95 0.19 -23.94 0.45
N ALA A 96 1.01 -23.98 -0.61
CA ALA A 96 1.89 -22.87 -0.96
C ALA A 96 1.09 -21.59 -1.24
N CYS A 97 1.59 -20.44 -0.81
CA CYS A 97 0.92 -19.17 -1.08
C CYS A 97 1.01 -18.83 -2.58
N PRO A 98 -0.09 -18.43 -3.22
CA PRO A 98 -0.07 -18.04 -4.61
C PRO A 98 0.72 -16.75 -4.78
N THR A 99 1.69 -16.74 -5.71
CA THR A 99 2.44 -15.54 -6.11
C THR A 99 1.65 -14.66 -7.09
N THR A 100 0.71 -15.26 -7.82
CA THR A 100 -0.29 -14.55 -8.62
C THR A 100 -1.61 -15.32 -8.58
N CYS A 101 -2.73 -14.61 -8.48
CA CYS A 101 -4.06 -15.21 -8.38
C CYS A 101 -4.56 -15.80 -9.72
N THR A 102 -3.81 -15.60 -10.81
CA THR A 102 -4.09 -16.11 -12.14
C THR A 102 -3.28 -17.36 -12.50
N GLN A 103 -2.33 -17.78 -11.66
CA GLN A 103 -1.63 -19.04 -11.92
C GLN A 103 -2.64 -20.19 -11.82
N HIS A 104 -2.60 -21.09 -12.79
CA HIS A 104 -3.31 -22.37 -12.74
C HIS A 104 -2.83 -23.14 -11.51
N ILE A 105 -3.48 -22.94 -10.36
CA ILE A 105 -3.19 -23.67 -9.14
C ILE A 105 -3.58 -25.12 -9.40
N SER A 106 -2.58 -25.99 -9.52
CA SER A 106 -2.78 -27.42 -9.72
C SER A 106 -3.26 -28.05 -8.41
N CYS A 107 -4.57 -28.02 -8.17
CA CYS A 107 -5.18 -28.73 -7.06
C CYS A 107 -5.11 -30.24 -7.33
N LYS A 108 -4.21 -30.95 -6.63
CA LYS A 108 -4.05 -32.41 -6.75
C LYS A 108 -5.09 -33.22 -5.95
N GLU A 109 -5.97 -32.55 -5.22
CA GLU A 109 -6.88 -33.21 -4.28
C GLU A 109 -8.22 -33.63 -4.92
N ILE A 110 -8.70 -34.81 -4.51
CA ILE A 110 -10.11 -35.18 -4.60
C ILE A 110 -10.80 -34.59 -3.37
N GLY A 111 -11.50 -33.47 -3.54
CA GLY A 111 -12.09 -32.71 -2.44
C GLY A 111 -13.61 -32.89 -2.32
N LYS A 112 -14.17 -32.44 -1.20
CA LYS A 112 -15.63 -32.21 -1.08
C LYS A 112 -16.04 -31.01 -1.94
N PHE A 113 -17.31 -30.94 -2.32
CA PHE A 113 -17.89 -29.73 -2.91
C PHE A 113 -18.12 -28.69 -1.82
N LEU A 114 -17.68 -27.45 -2.08
CA LEU A 114 -17.84 -26.27 -1.23
C LEU A 114 -18.63 -25.22 -2.00
N CYS A 115 -19.38 -24.37 -1.31
CA CYS A 115 -20.13 -23.29 -1.96
C CYS A 115 -19.53 -21.94 -1.59
N GLY A 116 -19.31 -21.11 -2.61
CA GLY A 116 -18.86 -19.75 -2.45
C GLY A 116 -20.02 -18.77 -2.32
N SER A 117 -19.78 -17.66 -1.62
CA SER A 117 -20.69 -16.52 -1.56
C SER A 117 -20.96 -15.86 -2.92
N ASP A 118 -20.16 -16.19 -3.94
CA ASP A 118 -20.33 -15.79 -5.34
C ASP A 118 -21.31 -16.69 -6.11
N GLY A 119 -21.88 -17.70 -5.46
CA GLY A 119 -22.83 -18.65 -6.05
C GLY A 119 -22.17 -19.80 -6.81
N ASN A 120 -20.84 -19.90 -6.82
CA ASN A 120 -20.12 -20.99 -7.47
C ASN A 120 -19.89 -22.18 -6.51
N VAL A 121 -19.79 -23.38 -7.10
CA VAL A 121 -19.40 -24.60 -6.37
C VAL A 121 -17.95 -24.93 -6.68
N TYR A 122 -17.15 -25.08 -5.64
CA TYR A 122 -15.72 -25.37 -5.71
C TYR A 122 -15.44 -26.81 -5.31
N PHE A 123 -14.68 -27.51 -6.16
CA PHE A 123 -14.23 -28.86 -5.86
C PHE A 123 -12.95 -28.82 -5.02
N GLY A 124 -13.12 -29.03 -3.72
CA GLY A 124 -12.06 -28.96 -2.73
C GLY A 124 -11.70 -27.55 -2.30
N TYR A 125 -11.11 -27.48 -1.11
CA TYR A 125 -10.64 -26.26 -0.48
C TYR A 125 -9.67 -25.48 -1.37
N CYS A 126 -8.70 -26.16 -1.98
CA CYS A 126 -7.73 -25.55 -2.88
C CYS A 126 -8.38 -24.66 -3.96
N ARG A 127 -9.49 -25.11 -4.59
CA ARG A 127 -10.18 -24.33 -5.63
C ARG A 127 -10.91 -23.12 -5.07
N LEU A 128 -11.58 -23.25 -3.92
CA LEU A 128 -12.24 -22.13 -3.25
C LEU A 128 -11.21 -21.06 -2.84
N TYR A 129 -10.13 -21.47 -2.19
CA TYR A 129 -9.05 -20.58 -1.77
C TYR A 129 -8.32 -19.92 -2.96
N SER A 130 -8.19 -20.63 -4.08
CA SER A 130 -7.67 -20.05 -5.32
C SER A 130 -8.56 -18.92 -5.83
N ALA A 131 -9.87 -19.08 -5.75
CA ALA A 131 -10.81 -18.03 -6.12
C ALA A 131 -10.81 -16.88 -5.11
N GLN A 132 -10.63 -17.15 -3.82
CA GLN A 132 -10.47 -16.11 -2.79
C GLN A 132 -9.23 -15.23 -3.00
N CYS A 133 -8.19 -15.77 -3.64
CA CYS A 133 -7.06 -14.95 -4.10
C CYS A 133 -7.52 -13.88 -5.11
N VAL A 134 -8.37 -14.28 -6.07
CA VAL A 134 -8.88 -13.40 -7.13
C VAL A 134 -9.92 -12.42 -6.59
N ASP A 135 -10.81 -12.92 -5.73
CA ASP A 135 -11.83 -12.15 -5.04
C ASP A 135 -11.73 -12.34 -3.52
N PRO A 136 -11.01 -11.47 -2.80
CA PRO A 136 -10.87 -11.55 -1.35
C PRO A 136 -12.19 -11.42 -0.57
N ALA A 137 -13.28 -10.99 -1.21
CA ALA A 137 -14.60 -10.92 -0.57
C ALA A 137 -15.34 -12.27 -0.62
N LEU A 138 -14.85 -13.25 -1.38
CA LEU A 138 -15.43 -14.58 -1.47
C LEU A 138 -15.34 -15.34 -0.14
N GLN A 139 -16.45 -15.84 0.36
CA GLN A 139 -16.54 -16.63 1.60
C GLN A 139 -17.04 -18.05 1.32
N GLU A 140 -16.62 -19.02 2.13
CA GLU A 140 -17.30 -20.32 2.20
C GLU A 140 -18.68 -20.10 2.83
N ILE A 141 -19.74 -20.49 2.13
CA ILE A 141 -21.12 -20.49 2.65
C ILE A 141 -21.65 -21.91 2.72
N GLU A 142 -22.69 -22.10 3.53
CA GLU A 142 -23.46 -23.33 3.49
C GLU A 142 -24.10 -23.51 2.11
N CYS A 143 -23.94 -24.69 1.53
CA CYS A 143 -24.46 -24.98 0.21
C CYS A 143 -26.00 -24.95 0.20
N PRO A 144 -26.64 -24.12 -0.64
CA PRO A 144 -28.07 -24.16 -0.85
C PRO A 144 -28.54 -25.57 -1.23
N GLN A 145 -29.70 -25.95 -0.73
CA GLN A 145 -30.31 -27.25 -1.01
C GLN A 145 -30.42 -27.48 -2.52
N GLY A 146 -29.89 -28.62 -2.99
CA GLY A 146 -29.93 -29.00 -4.41
C GLY A 146 -28.82 -28.43 -5.30
N LEU A 147 -27.93 -27.58 -4.78
CA LEU A 147 -26.81 -27.01 -5.56
C LEU A 147 -25.70 -28.04 -5.81
N ILE A 148 -25.45 -28.94 -4.85
CA ILE A 148 -24.60 -30.12 -5.06
C ILE A 148 -25.50 -31.26 -5.52
N GLN A 149 -25.65 -31.42 -6.83
CA GLN A 149 -26.30 -32.60 -7.38
C GLN A 149 -25.32 -33.78 -7.27
N ILE A 150 -25.47 -34.59 -6.21
CA ILE A 150 -24.83 -35.89 -6.17
C ILE A 150 -25.52 -36.72 -7.27
N PRO A 151 -24.82 -37.12 -8.35
CA PRO A 151 -25.45 -37.99 -9.34
C PRO A 151 -25.89 -39.27 -8.63
N PRO A 152 -27.11 -39.79 -8.90
CA PRO A 152 -27.58 -41.00 -8.26
C PRO A 152 -26.53 -42.10 -8.45
N ARG A 153 -26.17 -42.80 -7.37
CA ARG A 153 -25.28 -43.96 -7.49
C ARG A 153 -25.89 -44.89 -8.54
N ARG A 154 -25.17 -45.16 -9.62
CA ARG A 154 -25.51 -46.29 -10.49
C ARG A 154 -25.43 -47.53 -9.60
N GLN A 155 -26.59 -48.12 -9.32
CA GLN A 155 -26.69 -49.45 -8.71
C GLN A 155 -26.15 -50.48 -9.71
#